data_AF-A0A0A8YBD4-F1
#
_entry.id   AF-A0A0A8YBD4-F1
#
_cell.length_a   1.000
_cell.length_b   1.000
_cell.length_c   1.000
_cell.angle_alpha   90.00
_cell.angle_beta   90.00
_cell.angle_gamma   90.00
#
_symmetry.space_group_name_H-M   'P 1'
#
loop_
_entity.id
_entity.type
_entity.pdbx_description
1 polymer ?
#
loop_
_entity_poly.entity_id
_entity_poly.type
_entity_poly.pdbx_seq_one_letter_code
_entity_poly.pdbx_strand_id
1 'polypeptide(L)'
;MGFTAIPFFAPSPLVQLYGKLAHFGAGAFLVIQLVSVTRFITWLNDCCRSEINQKRCHMQILVVSIATYVGSLLGIVLMYVWYAPSPTCKLNILFITITLVLVQLMTFVSMSSKVKAGYLAPGLMGIYIVFLCWSAIRSEPHTEICNKKAEVATSADWVNIASFVIAVIVIVAATFSTGIDSKCLQFKKAEGESEEDDIPYGFGFFHFVFAMGAMYFAMIFVGWNAHQTMEKWTIDVGWASTWVRVGNEWLAAIVYIWMMIAPIIWRSRQVGSST
;
A
#
# COMPACT_ATOMS: atom_id res chain seq x y z
N MET A 1 7.01 -10.01 -27.55
CA MET A 1 7.07 -8.90 -28.54
C MET A 1 5.91 -8.95 -29.52
N GLY A 2 5.56 -10.06 -30.18
CA GLY A 2 4.45 -10.09 -31.16
C GLY A 2 3.06 -9.71 -30.62
N PHE A 3 2.73 -10.07 -29.37
CA PHE A 3 1.42 -9.76 -28.76
C PHE A 3 1.21 -8.28 -28.40
N THR A 4 2.25 -7.44 -28.36
CA THR A 4 2.10 -6.01 -27.99
C THR A 4 1.58 -5.15 -29.15
N ALA A 5 1.61 -5.67 -30.39
CA ALA A 5 1.08 -4.97 -31.57
C ALA A 5 -0.44 -5.17 -31.73
N ILE A 6 -0.99 -6.26 -31.20
CA ILE A 6 -2.41 -6.62 -31.33
C ILE A 6 -3.36 -5.54 -30.77
N PRO A 7 -3.09 -4.91 -29.61
CA PRO A 7 -3.96 -3.87 -29.07
C PRO A 7 -4.14 -2.63 -29.97
N PHE A 8 -3.19 -2.35 -30.89
CA PHE A 8 -3.28 -1.20 -31.80
C PHE A 8 -4.35 -1.37 -32.88
N PHE A 9 -4.74 -2.62 -33.16
CA PHE A 9 -5.80 -2.95 -34.11
C PHE A 9 -7.15 -3.19 -33.42
N ALA A 10 -7.22 -3.04 -32.09
CA ALA A 10 -8.45 -3.27 -31.34
C ALA A 10 -9.47 -2.14 -31.60
N PRO A 11 -10.76 -2.48 -31.80
CA PRO A 11 -11.80 -1.47 -31.99
C PRO A 11 -12.07 -0.72 -30.67
N SER A 12 -12.50 0.54 -30.77
CA SER A 12 -12.71 1.43 -29.61
C SER A 12 -13.60 0.83 -28.49
N PRO A 13 -14.68 0.07 -28.78
CA PRO A 13 -15.48 -0.57 -27.74
C PRO A 13 -14.69 -1.60 -26.90
N LEU A 14 -13.75 -2.32 -27.52
CA LEU A 14 -12.92 -3.31 -26.82
C LEU A 14 -11.94 -2.63 -25.86
N VAL A 15 -11.36 -1.51 -26.27
CA VAL A 15 -10.47 -0.70 -25.42
C VAL A 15 -11.22 -0.12 -24.22
N GLN A 16 -12.45 0.36 -24.42
CA GLN A 16 -13.29 0.86 -23.33
C GLN A 16 -13.72 -0.25 -22.37
N LEU A 17 -14.06 -1.44 -22.89
CA LEU A 17 -14.35 -2.61 -22.06
C LEU A 17 -13.14 -3.01 -21.23
N TYR A 18 -11.96 -3.06 -21.86
CA TYR A 18 -10.71 -3.32 -21.14
C TYR A 18 -10.45 -2.27 -20.06
N GLY A 19 -10.70 -0.98 -20.33
CA GLY A 19 -10.59 0.07 -19.33
C GLY A 19 -11.46 -0.17 -18.09
N LYS A 20 -12.70 -0.65 -18.26
CA LYS A 20 -13.59 -1.02 -17.14
C LYS A 20 -13.06 -2.24 -16.37
N LEU A 21 -12.58 -3.25 -17.08
CA LEU A 21 -11.96 -4.43 -16.46
C LEU A 21 -10.68 -4.05 -15.70
N ALA A 22 -9.87 -3.17 -16.26
CA ALA A 22 -8.62 -2.71 -15.66
C ALA A 22 -8.86 -1.88 -14.40
N HIS A 23 -9.94 -1.11 -14.29
CA HIS A 23 -10.33 -0.45 -13.03
C HIS A 23 -10.56 -1.46 -11.91
N PHE A 24 -11.37 -2.48 -12.18
CA PHE A 24 -11.62 -3.55 -11.21
C PHE A 24 -10.32 -4.31 -10.88
N GLY A 25 -9.53 -4.62 -11.89
CA GLY A 25 -8.23 -5.28 -11.77
C GLY A 25 -7.25 -4.52 -10.88
N ALA A 26 -7.13 -3.22 -11.12
CA ALA A 26 -6.28 -2.32 -10.35
C ALA A 26 -6.74 -2.21 -8.89
N GLY A 27 -8.05 -2.09 -8.65
CA GLY A 27 -8.60 -2.07 -7.30
C GLY A 27 -8.29 -3.36 -6.53
N ALA A 28 -8.53 -4.52 -7.12
CA ALA A 28 -8.21 -5.79 -6.49
C ALA A 28 -6.70 -6.01 -6.31
N PHE A 29 -5.86 -5.53 -7.24
CA PHE A 29 -4.41 -5.54 -7.06
C PHE A 29 -3.96 -4.74 -5.83
N LEU A 30 -4.52 -3.52 -5.63
CA LEU A 30 -4.22 -2.70 -4.47
C LEU A 30 -4.56 -3.43 -3.15
N VAL A 31 -5.70 -4.12 -3.09
CA VAL A 31 -6.09 -4.93 -1.91
C VAL A 31 -5.11 -6.09 -1.69
N ILE A 32 -4.75 -6.82 -2.75
CA ILE A 32 -3.84 -7.97 -2.66
C ILE A 32 -2.45 -7.51 -2.17
N GLN A 33 -1.90 -6.46 -2.80
CA GLN A 33 -0.62 -5.87 -2.42
C GLN A 33 -0.65 -5.38 -0.97
N LEU A 34 -1.75 -4.75 -0.55
CA LEU A 34 -1.92 -4.24 0.81
C LEU A 34 -1.88 -5.37 1.85
N VAL A 35 -2.64 -6.43 1.63
CA VAL A 35 -2.65 -7.61 2.52
C VAL A 35 -1.27 -8.24 2.57
N SER A 36 -0.58 -8.32 1.44
CA SER A 36 0.79 -8.86 1.37
C SER A 36 1.78 -8.01 2.15
N VAL A 37 1.77 -6.68 1.98
CA VAL A 37 2.67 -5.76 2.70
C VAL A 37 2.41 -5.84 4.21
N THR A 38 1.15 -5.84 4.61
CA THR A 38 0.77 -5.94 6.02
C THR A 38 1.29 -7.24 6.65
N ARG A 39 1.11 -8.36 5.95
CA ARG A 39 1.58 -9.68 6.39
C ARG A 39 3.08 -9.78 6.42
N PHE A 40 3.77 -9.23 5.42
CA PHE A 40 5.21 -9.16 5.39
C PHE A 40 5.77 -8.37 6.58
N ILE A 41 5.17 -7.22 6.90
CA ILE A 41 5.53 -6.41 8.08
C ILE A 41 5.34 -7.22 9.38
N THR A 42 4.22 -7.93 9.52
CA THR A 42 3.98 -8.76 10.71
C THR A 42 4.92 -9.98 10.77
N TRP A 43 5.23 -10.58 9.63
CA TRP A 43 6.18 -11.69 9.52
C TRP A 43 7.59 -11.25 9.89
N LEU A 44 8.05 -10.07 9.44
CA LEU A 44 9.34 -9.50 9.85
C LEU A 44 9.40 -9.34 11.38
N ASN A 45 8.32 -8.85 11.98
CA ASN A 45 8.22 -8.69 13.43
C ASN A 45 8.27 -10.03 14.17
N ASP A 46 7.64 -11.08 13.64
CA ASP A 46 7.59 -12.41 14.27
C ASP A 46 8.89 -13.21 14.07
N CYS A 47 9.47 -13.17 12.87
CA CYS A 47 10.73 -13.83 12.54
C CYS A 47 11.85 -13.35 13.46
N CYS A 48 11.95 -12.05 13.67
CA CYS A 48 12.95 -11.49 14.55
C CYS A 48 12.76 -11.84 16.04
N ARG A 49 11.53 -12.18 16.47
CA ARG A 49 11.26 -12.64 17.85
C ARG A 49 11.77 -14.07 18.09
N SER A 50 11.96 -14.86 17.03
CA SER A 50 12.31 -16.28 17.08
C SER A 50 13.80 -16.59 17.27
N GLU A 51 14.71 -15.62 17.11
CA GLU A 51 16.15 -15.91 17.18
C GLU A 51 16.72 -15.94 18.61
N ILE A 52 17.65 -16.88 18.81
CA ILE A 52 18.38 -17.19 20.06
C ILE A 52 19.22 -16.00 20.60
N ASN A 53 19.50 -14.98 19.78
CA ASN A 53 20.18 -13.73 20.16
C ASN A 53 19.21 -12.63 20.64
N GLN A 54 18.40 -13.00 21.64
CA GLN A 54 17.22 -12.26 22.13
C GLN A 54 17.47 -10.78 22.51
N LYS A 55 18.63 -10.42 23.09
CA LYS A 55 18.87 -9.05 23.60
C LYS A 55 19.29 -8.05 22.52
N ARG A 56 20.18 -8.44 21.59
CA ARG A 56 20.70 -7.54 20.54
C ARG A 56 19.65 -7.28 19.47
N CYS A 57 18.92 -8.34 19.08
CA CYS A 57 17.81 -8.26 18.13
C CYS A 57 16.67 -7.39 18.66
N HIS A 58 16.26 -7.58 19.93
CA HIS A 58 15.21 -6.78 20.56
C HIS A 58 15.56 -5.29 20.64
N MET A 59 16.82 -4.94 20.98
CA MET A 59 17.27 -3.54 20.99
C MET A 59 17.31 -2.93 19.59
N GLN A 60 17.80 -3.66 18.58
CA GLN A 60 17.80 -3.17 17.19
C GLN A 60 16.39 -2.92 16.67
N ILE A 61 15.44 -3.81 16.96
CA ILE A 61 14.05 -3.67 16.54
C ILE A 61 13.34 -2.52 17.24
N LEU A 62 13.60 -2.34 18.53
CA LEU A 62 13.08 -1.20 19.27
C LEU A 62 13.59 0.11 18.67
N VAL A 63 14.88 0.18 18.33
CA VAL A 63 15.48 1.35 17.68
C VAL A 63 14.86 1.60 16.31
N VAL A 64 14.71 0.57 15.46
CA VAL A 64 14.08 0.69 14.13
C VAL A 64 12.60 1.08 14.26
N SER A 65 11.88 0.54 15.22
CA SER A 65 10.48 0.89 15.52
C SER A 65 10.35 2.37 15.91
N ILE A 66 11.18 2.84 16.85
CA ILE A 66 11.18 4.24 17.27
C ILE A 66 11.56 5.14 16.10
N ALA A 67 12.59 4.79 15.33
CA ALA A 67 13.04 5.56 14.19
C ALA A 67 11.96 5.66 13.10
N THR A 68 11.27 4.56 12.79
CA THR A 68 10.19 4.55 11.79
C THR A 68 8.96 5.30 12.27
N TYR A 69 8.60 5.22 13.55
CA TYR A 69 7.53 6.02 14.14
C TYR A 69 7.85 7.53 14.12
N VAL A 70 9.03 7.93 14.59
CA VAL A 70 9.49 9.32 14.55
C VAL A 70 9.56 9.83 13.10
N GLY A 71 10.04 9.00 12.17
CA GLY A 71 10.04 9.30 10.75
C GLY A 71 8.64 9.53 10.19
N SER A 72 7.64 8.74 10.60
CA SER A 72 6.24 8.94 10.19
C SER A 72 5.67 10.28 10.68
N LEU A 73 5.94 10.66 11.94
CA LEU A 73 5.52 11.95 12.48
C LEU A 73 6.21 13.12 11.79
N LEU A 74 7.53 12.99 11.53
CA LEU A 74 8.28 13.99 10.78
C LEU A 74 7.71 14.16 9.36
N GLY A 75 7.40 13.06 8.69
CA GLY A 75 6.74 13.08 7.38
C GLY A 75 5.42 13.86 7.40
N ILE A 76 4.56 13.61 8.40
CA ILE A 76 3.30 14.35 8.59
C ILE A 76 3.55 15.85 8.79
N VAL A 77 4.54 16.23 9.62
CA VAL A 77 4.89 17.64 9.86
C VAL A 77 5.36 18.30 8.57
N LEU A 78 6.25 17.65 7.81
CA LEU A 78 6.72 18.15 6.52
C LEU A 78 5.56 18.31 5.52
N MET A 79 4.60 17.37 5.54
CA MET A 79 3.41 17.47 4.69
C MET A 79 2.54 18.68 5.02
N TYR A 80 2.33 19.01 6.31
CA TYR A 80 1.63 20.25 6.68
C TYR A 80 2.36 21.50 6.19
N VAL A 81 3.68 21.55 6.35
CA VAL A 81 4.50 22.72 5.97
C VAL A 81 4.48 22.96 4.45
N TRP A 82 4.53 21.89 3.66
CA TRP A 82 4.66 21.99 2.20
C TRP A 82 3.32 21.98 1.45
N TYR A 83 2.33 21.21 1.90
CA TYR A 83 1.07 21.01 1.18
C TYR A 83 -0.16 21.65 1.85
N ALA A 84 -0.02 22.18 3.07
CA ALA A 84 -1.05 22.92 3.79
C ALA A 84 -0.55 24.25 4.39
N PRO A 85 0.06 25.16 3.60
CA PRO A 85 0.64 26.40 4.10
C PRO A 85 -0.40 27.45 4.56
N SER A 86 -1.66 27.31 4.16
CA SER A 86 -2.75 28.24 4.48
C SER A 86 -4.03 27.48 4.86
N PRO A 87 -4.92 28.09 5.68
CA PRO A 87 -6.17 27.46 6.11
C PRO A 87 -7.18 27.26 4.98
N THR A 88 -6.93 27.81 3.80
CA THR A 88 -7.73 27.59 2.59
C THR A 88 -7.55 26.18 2.02
N CYS A 89 -6.44 25.50 2.33
CA CYS A 89 -6.11 24.15 1.88
C CYS A 89 -6.84 23.05 2.67
N LYS A 90 -8.18 23.18 2.80
CA LYS A 90 -9.01 22.35 3.68
C LYS A 90 -8.91 20.86 3.38
N LEU A 91 -8.81 20.50 2.10
CA LEU A 91 -8.78 19.10 1.66
C LEU A 91 -7.44 18.43 2.01
N ASN A 92 -6.31 19.09 1.75
CA ASN A 92 -5.00 18.60 2.16
C ASN A 92 -4.88 18.52 3.70
N ILE A 93 -5.40 19.52 4.42
CA ILE A 93 -5.50 19.47 5.89
C ILE A 93 -6.32 18.25 6.33
N LEU A 94 -7.46 17.97 5.70
CA LEU A 94 -8.31 16.82 6.02
C LEU A 94 -7.57 15.49 5.80
N PHE A 95 -6.88 15.32 4.66
CA PHE A 95 -6.13 14.10 4.40
C PHE A 95 -5.01 13.90 5.42
N ILE A 96 -4.18 14.91 5.65
CA ILE A 96 -3.06 14.82 6.59
C ILE A 96 -3.53 14.60 8.03
N THR A 97 -4.62 15.26 8.45
CA THR A 97 -5.21 15.07 9.79
C THR A 97 -5.74 13.65 9.98
N ILE A 98 -6.44 13.10 9.00
CA ILE A 98 -6.93 11.72 9.05
C ILE A 98 -5.75 10.74 9.13
N THR A 99 -4.71 10.91 8.30
CA THR A 99 -3.50 10.07 8.36
C THR A 99 -2.86 10.11 9.73
N LEU A 100 -2.74 11.28 10.35
CA LEU A 100 -2.22 11.43 11.71
C LEU A 100 -3.07 10.64 12.72
N VAL A 101 -4.41 10.76 12.65
CA VAL A 101 -5.32 10.01 13.52
C VAL A 101 -5.17 8.50 13.32
N LEU A 102 -5.04 8.03 12.06
CA LEU A 102 -4.84 6.61 11.75
C LEU A 102 -3.51 6.08 12.30
N VAL A 103 -2.40 6.82 12.16
CA VAL A 103 -1.10 6.47 12.76
C VAL A 103 -1.22 6.31 14.26
N GLN A 104 -1.86 7.27 14.94
CA GLN A 104 -2.04 7.23 16.40
C GLN A 104 -2.93 6.05 16.82
N LEU A 105 -4.05 5.84 16.13
CA LEU A 105 -4.98 4.74 16.40
C LEU A 105 -4.30 3.38 16.26
N MET A 106 -3.57 3.16 15.16
CA MET A 106 -2.84 1.92 14.92
C MET A 106 -1.77 1.68 15.98
N THR A 107 -1.04 2.73 16.39
CA THR A 107 -0.04 2.65 17.45
C THR A 107 -0.69 2.27 18.79
N PHE A 108 -1.81 2.91 19.14
CA PHE A 108 -2.57 2.62 20.36
C PHE A 108 -3.07 1.17 20.41
N VAL A 109 -3.67 0.69 19.31
CA VAL A 109 -4.16 -0.70 19.20
C VAL A 109 -3.02 -1.70 19.40
N SER A 110 -1.88 -1.47 18.74
CA SER A 110 -0.70 -2.35 18.82
C SER A 110 0.01 -2.32 20.17
N MET A 111 -0.10 -1.24 20.93
CA MET A 111 0.42 -1.12 22.30
C MET A 111 -0.53 -1.67 23.36
N SER A 112 -1.78 -1.96 23.01
CA SER A 112 -2.75 -2.48 23.98
C SER A 112 -2.27 -3.82 24.55
N SER A 113 -2.35 -3.99 25.88
CA SER A 113 -1.85 -5.18 26.59
C SER A 113 -2.47 -6.50 26.13
N LYS A 114 -3.61 -6.43 25.44
CA LYS A 114 -4.32 -7.58 24.85
C LYS A 114 -3.70 -8.05 23.53
N VAL A 115 -3.02 -7.16 22.81
CA VAL A 115 -2.39 -7.39 21.51
C VAL A 115 -0.88 -7.54 21.73
N LYS A 116 -0.35 -8.77 21.85
CA LYS A 116 1.11 -9.02 21.97
C LYS A 116 1.85 -8.86 20.62
N ALA A 117 1.50 -7.84 19.84
CA ALA A 117 1.96 -7.70 18.46
C ALA A 117 3.38 -7.15 18.31
N GLY A 118 4.02 -6.67 19.37
CA GLY A 118 5.35 -6.06 19.28
C GLY A 118 5.32 -4.65 18.69
N TYR A 119 6.44 -3.93 18.83
CA TYR A 119 6.51 -2.49 18.56
C TYR A 119 6.88 -2.15 17.11
N LEU A 120 7.40 -3.09 16.32
CA LEU A 120 7.93 -2.83 14.97
C LEU A 120 6.82 -2.63 13.92
N ALA A 121 5.78 -3.46 14.00
CA ALA A 121 4.68 -3.45 13.06
C ALA A 121 3.97 -2.08 12.92
N PRO A 122 3.61 -1.33 14.01
CA PRO A 122 2.94 -0.05 13.86
C PRO A 122 3.83 1.06 13.28
N GLY A 123 5.15 1.04 13.53
CA GLY A 123 6.09 2.01 12.97
C GLY A 123 6.27 1.86 11.45
N LEU A 124 6.46 0.63 10.98
CA LEU A 124 6.56 0.32 9.55
C LEU A 124 5.24 0.55 8.81
N MET A 125 4.10 0.25 9.44
CA MET A 125 2.80 0.55 8.84
C MET A 125 2.53 2.06 8.85
N GLY A 126 2.97 2.79 9.88
CA GLY A 126 2.88 4.25 9.97
C GLY A 126 3.61 4.96 8.83
N ILE A 127 4.87 4.58 8.54
CA ILE A 127 5.61 5.19 7.42
C ILE A 127 4.96 4.85 6.07
N TYR A 128 4.35 3.66 5.93
CA TYR A 128 3.63 3.26 4.72
C TYR A 128 2.37 4.11 4.47
N ILE A 129 1.52 4.32 5.49
CA ILE A 129 0.31 5.14 5.31
C ILE A 129 0.64 6.63 5.09
N VAL A 130 1.71 7.13 5.72
CA VAL A 130 2.23 8.49 5.43
C VAL A 130 2.71 8.61 3.98
N PHE A 131 3.39 7.58 3.46
CA PHE A 131 3.78 7.54 2.05
C PHE A 131 2.57 7.52 1.11
N LEU A 132 1.51 6.75 1.43
CA LEU A 132 0.29 6.72 0.63
C LEU A 132 -0.43 8.08 0.62
N CYS A 133 -0.53 8.75 1.78
CA CYS A 133 -1.09 10.10 1.88
C CYS A 133 -0.27 11.10 1.05
N TRP A 134 1.07 11.06 1.17
CA TRP A 134 1.96 11.91 0.39
C TRP A 134 1.78 11.71 -1.11
N SER A 135 1.69 10.45 -1.53
CA SER A 135 1.43 10.10 -2.91
C SER A 135 0.06 10.58 -3.38
N ALA A 136 -0.97 10.56 -2.54
CA ALA A 136 -2.31 11.02 -2.88
C ALA A 136 -2.36 12.54 -3.11
N ILE A 137 -1.72 13.31 -2.23
CA ILE A 137 -1.64 14.77 -2.35
C ILE A 137 -0.79 15.18 -3.57
N ARG A 138 0.28 14.45 -3.87
CA ARG A 138 1.07 14.65 -5.10
C ARG A 138 0.27 14.40 -6.39
N SER A 139 -0.77 13.56 -6.32
CA SER A 139 -1.69 13.32 -7.43
C SER A 139 -2.79 14.38 -7.58
N GLU A 140 -2.89 15.34 -6.65
CA GLU A 140 -3.84 16.47 -6.76
C GLU A 140 -3.57 17.28 -8.03
N PRO A 141 -4.59 17.72 -8.78
CA PRO A 141 -4.39 18.51 -9.98
C PRO A 141 -3.66 19.83 -9.70
N HIS A 142 -2.70 20.18 -10.56
CA HIS A 142 -1.82 21.35 -10.44
C HIS A 142 -2.53 22.72 -10.49
N THR A 143 -3.85 22.76 -10.69
CA THR A 143 -4.64 23.99 -10.59
C THR A 143 -4.80 24.48 -9.15
N GLU A 144 -4.51 23.63 -8.17
CA GLU A 144 -4.68 23.95 -6.75
C GLU A 144 -3.48 24.72 -6.18
N ILE A 145 -3.75 25.90 -5.61
CA ILE A 145 -2.76 26.83 -5.05
C ILE A 145 -1.93 26.19 -3.94
N CYS A 146 -2.48 25.16 -3.29
CA CYS A 146 -1.91 24.48 -2.14
C CYS A 146 -0.66 23.66 -2.45
N ASN A 147 -0.49 23.18 -3.69
CA ASN A 147 0.64 22.34 -4.09
C ASN A 147 1.84 23.15 -4.62
N LYS A 148 1.69 24.46 -4.78
CA LYS A 148 2.70 25.34 -5.42
C LYS A 148 4.06 25.37 -4.69
N LYS A 149 4.07 25.27 -3.36
CA LYS A 149 5.31 25.22 -2.56
C LYS A 149 6.07 23.90 -2.75
N ALA A 150 5.35 22.79 -2.77
CA ALA A 150 5.94 21.48 -3.00
C ALA A 150 6.45 21.34 -4.44
N GLU A 151 5.71 21.88 -5.42
CA GLU A 151 6.12 21.93 -6.82
C GLU A 151 7.46 22.66 -6.96
N VAL A 152 7.63 23.84 -6.36
CA VAL A 152 8.92 24.59 -6.39
C VAL A 152 10.06 23.86 -5.69
N ALA A 153 9.79 23.12 -4.61
CA ALA A 153 10.80 22.32 -3.92
C ALA A 153 11.20 21.05 -4.70
N THR A 154 10.34 20.57 -5.60
CA THR A 154 10.52 19.31 -6.35
C THR A 154 10.63 19.50 -7.86
N SER A 155 10.68 20.74 -8.36
CA SER A 155 10.58 21.11 -9.79
C SER A 155 11.78 20.73 -10.66
N ALA A 156 12.67 19.86 -10.17
CA ALA A 156 13.67 19.25 -11.02
C ALA A 156 12.99 18.08 -11.74
N ASP A 157 12.78 18.17 -13.06
CA ASP A 157 12.15 17.11 -13.86
C ASP A 157 12.78 15.73 -13.62
N TRP A 158 14.08 15.69 -13.30
CA TRP A 158 14.79 14.46 -12.94
C TRP A 158 14.24 13.80 -11.67
N VAL A 159 13.77 14.57 -10.67
CA VAL A 159 13.20 14.05 -9.41
C VAL A 159 11.87 13.37 -9.67
N ASN A 160 11.05 13.92 -10.58
CA ASN A 160 9.78 13.29 -10.97
C ASN A 160 10.01 11.98 -11.74
N ILE A 161 10.98 11.97 -12.66
CA ILE A 161 11.38 10.76 -13.39
C ILE A 161 11.94 9.71 -12.43
N ALA A 162 12.86 10.10 -11.53
CA ALA A 162 13.45 9.20 -10.54
C ALA A 162 12.38 8.64 -9.58
N SER A 163 11.46 9.48 -9.10
CA SER A 163 10.34 9.06 -8.26
C SER A 163 9.42 8.06 -8.96
N PHE A 164 9.15 8.26 -10.25
CA PHE A 164 8.36 7.32 -11.05
C PHE A 164 9.10 5.98 -11.19
N VAL A 165 10.37 5.99 -11.59
CA VAL A 165 11.18 4.76 -11.75
C VAL A 165 11.26 3.98 -10.43
N ILE A 166 11.50 4.66 -9.31
CA ILE A 166 11.50 4.04 -7.98
C ILE A 166 10.14 3.44 -7.66
N ALA A 167 9.04 4.15 -7.93
CA ALA A 167 7.69 3.63 -7.73
C ALA A 167 7.43 2.36 -8.56
N VAL A 168 7.84 2.34 -9.83
CA VAL A 168 7.74 1.14 -10.69
C VAL A 168 8.53 -0.03 -10.10
N ILE A 169 9.79 0.20 -9.69
CA ILE A 169 10.63 -0.85 -9.10
C ILE A 169 9.99 -1.41 -7.82
N VAL A 170 9.49 -0.54 -6.94
CA VAL A 170 8.83 -0.94 -5.69
C VAL A 170 7.56 -1.75 -5.98
N ILE A 171 6.73 -1.33 -6.93
CA ILE A 171 5.52 -2.07 -7.31
C ILE A 171 5.87 -3.42 -7.92
N VAL A 172 6.86 -3.50 -8.80
CA VAL A 172 7.31 -4.77 -9.40
C VAL A 172 7.85 -5.72 -8.34
N ALA A 173 8.71 -5.22 -7.44
CA ALA A 173 9.22 -6.00 -6.33
C ALA A 173 8.08 -6.50 -5.43
N ALA A 174 7.13 -5.64 -5.08
CA ALA A 174 5.97 -6.01 -4.29
C ALA A 174 5.07 -7.03 -4.99
N THR A 175 4.86 -6.90 -6.31
CA THR A 175 4.10 -7.85 -7.14
C THR A 175 4.77 -9.22 -7.13
N PHE A 176 6.09 -9.25 -7.34
CA PHE A 176 6.88 -10.47 -7.33
C PHE A 176 6.83 -11.14 -5.96
N SER A 177 7.08 -10.39 -4.88
CA SER A 177 6.98 -10.87 -3.49
C SER A 177 5.58 -11.42 -3.17
N THR A 178 4.52 -10.75 -3.62
CA THR A 178 3.14 -11.20 -3.38
C THR A 178 2.82 -12.47 -4.16
N GLY A 179 3.31 -12.57 -5.40
CA GLY A 179 3.12 -13.74 -6.25
C GLY A 179 3.81 -15.00 -5.69
N ILE A 180 5.02 -14.85 -5.14
CA ILE A 180 5.76 -15.96 -4.53
C ILE A 180 5.23 -16.32 -3.14
N ASP A 181 4.67 -15.37 -2.38
CA ASP A 181 4.13 -15.58 -1.03
C ASP A 181 2.70 -16.18 -1.02
N SER A 182 2.29 -16.84 -2.11
CA SER A 182 0.96 -17.46 -2.24
C SER A 182 0.62 -18.46 -1.13
N LYS A 183 1.63 -19.11 -0.52
CA LYS A 183 1.47 -19.99 0.65
C LYS A 183 0.97 -19.23 1.89
N CYS A 184 1.24 -17.93 1.99
CA CYS A 184 0.73 -17.10 3.08
C CYS A 184 -0.74 -16.74 2.85
N LEU A 185 -1.17 -16.44 1.61
CA LEU A 185 -2.54 -16.02 1.24
C LEU A 185 -3.58 -17.15 1.21
N GLN A 186 -3.17 -18.42 1.12
CA GLN A 186 -4.08 -19.56 1.29
C GLN A 186 -4.55 -19.69 2.74
N PHE A 187 -5.78 -19.25 3.01
CA PHE A 187 -6.45 -19.31 4.32
C PHE A 187 -6.80 -20.72 4.82
N LYS A 188 -6.39 -21.79 4.12
CA LYS A 188 -6.66 -23.17 4.55
C LYS A 188 -5.51 -24.08 4.16
N LYS A 189 -4.70 -24.47 5.15
CA LYS A 189 -3.85 -25.65 5.05
C LYS A 189 -4.79 -26.85 4.96
N ALA A 190 -5.02 -27.38 3.76
CA ALA A 190 -5.45 -28.75 3.63
C ALA A 190 -4.23 -29.60 4.00
N GLU A 191 -4.31 -30.25 5.16
CA GLU A 191 -3.38 -31.32 5.50
C GLU A 191 -3.51 -32.43 4.46
N GLY A 192 -2.38 -32.81 3.88
CA GLY A 192 -2.24 -33.98 3.00
C GLY A 192 -1.89 -33.60 1.57
N GLU A 193 -0.60 -33.52 1.29
CA GLU A 193 0.07 -34.29 0.23
C GLU A 193 1.57 -33.93 0.21
N SER A 194 2.39 -34.98 0.34
CA SER A 194 3.82 -34.98 0.12
C SER A 194 4.11 -35.17 -1.37
N GLU A 195 5.10 -34.48 -1.93
CA GLU A 195 6.24 -35.06 -2.68
C GLU A 195 7.07 -33.96 -3.38
N GLU A 196 8.30 -34.33 -3.71
CA GLU A 196 9.41 -33.53 -4.23
C GLU A 196 9.06 -32.79 -5.56
N ASP A 197 9.69 -31.63 -5.80
CA ASP A 197 9.51 -30.70 -6.95
C ASP A 197 8.29 -29.74 -6.95
N ASP A 198 7.63 -29.53 -5.82
CA ASP A 198 6.52 -28.57 -5.76
C ASP A 198 7.03 -27.11 -5.68
N ILE A 199 6.88 -26.36 -6.79
CA ILE A 199 7.24 -24.93 -6.90
C ILE A 199 6.62 -24.18 -5.72
N PRO A 200 7.37 -23.32 -4.99
CA PRO A 200 6.94 -22.75 -3.71
C PRO A 200 5.73 -21.82 -3.78
N TYR A 201 5.16 -21.58 -4.97
CA TYR A 201 3.98 -20.77 -5.18
C TYR A 201 2.99 -21.41 -6.16
N GLY A 202 1.70 -21.13 -5.96
CA GLY A 202 0.66 -21.56 -6.89
C GLY A 202 0.82 -20.84 -8.24
N PHE A 203 1.17 -21.57 -9.30
CA PHE A 203 1.40 -21.03 -10.64
C PHE A 203 0.25 -20.13 -11.15
N GLY A 204 -1.01 -20.55 -10.93
CA GLY A 204 -2.19 -19.77 -11.32
C GLY A 204 -2.36 -18.48 -10.51
N PHE A 205 -2.08 -18.51 -9.20
CA PHE A 205 -2.15 -17.32 -8.35
C PHE A 205 -1.06 -16.30 -8.71
N PHE A 206 0.16 -16.78 -8.99
CA PHE A 206 1.25 -15.93 -9.44
C PHE A 206 0.88 -15.14 -10.71
N HIS A 207 0.41 -15.84 -11.75
CA HIS A 207 0.00 -15.19 -12.99
C HIS A 207 -1.20 -14.26 -12.81
N PHE A 208 -2.14 -14.63 -11.92
CA PHE A 208 -3.25 -13.77 -11.55
C PHE A 208 -2.77 -12.46 -10.92
N VAL A 209 -1.88 -12.49 -9.94
CA VAL A 209 -1.32 -11.27 -9.31
C VAL A 209 -0.59 -10.42 -10.34
N PHE A 210 0.19 -11.02 -11.24
CA PHE A 210 0.87 -10.30 -12.33
C PHE A 210 -0.10 -9.66 -13.32
N ALA A 211 -1.19 -10.34 -13.70
CA ALA A 211 -2.21 -9.79 -14.59
C ALA A 211 -2.91 -8.58 -13.96
N MET A 212 -3.25 -8.67 -12.66
CA MET A 212 -3.87 -7.59 -11.91
C MET A 212 -2.89 -6.41 -11.71
N GLY A 213 -1.60 -6.70 -11.47
CA GLY A 213 -0.54 -5.70 -11.43
C GLY A 213 -0.35 -4.97 -12.75
N ALA A 214 -0.43 -5.68 -13.89
CA ALA A 214 -0.38 -5.05 -15.21
C ALA A 214 -1.58 -4.12 -15.45
N MET A 215 -2.79 -4.51 -15.00
CA MET A 215 -3.97 -3.64 -15.04
C MET A 215 -3.78 -2.40 -14.16
N TYR A 216 -3.22 -2.55 -12.96
CA TYR A 216 -2.87 -1.42 -12.09
C TYR A 216 -1.87 -0.45 -12.74
N PHE A 217 -0.80 -0.97 -13.35
CA PHE A 217 0.14 -0.15 -14.11
C PHE A 217 -0.54 0.60 -15.25
N ALA A 218 -1.43 -0.07 -16.01
CA ALA A 218 -2.19 0.60 -17.07
C ALA A 218 -3.05 1.75 -16.51
N MET A 219 -3.68 1.56 -15.35
CA MET A 219 -4.51 2.56 -14.67
C MET A 219 -3.71 3.78 -14.18
N ILE A 220 -2.48 3.58 -13.72
CA ILE A 220 -1.53 4.65 -13.39
C ILE A 220 -1.26 5.54 -14.61
N PHE A 221 -0.97 4.92 -15.77
CA PHE A 221 -0.63 5.66 -16.99
C PHE A 221 -1.80 6.50 -17.51
N VAL A 222 -3.04 6.06 -17.33
CA VAL A 222 -4.23 6.82 -17.76
C VAL A 222 -4.83 7.70 -16.65
N GLY A 223 -4.13 7.87 -15.53
CA GLY A 223 -4.55 8.75 -14.43
C GLY A 223 -5.92 8.39 -13.85
N TRP A 224 -6.25 7.10 -13.81
CA TRP A 224 -7.55 6.59 -13.36
C TRP A 224 -8.78 7.06 -14.15
N ASN A 225 -8.58 7.58 -15.37
CA ASN A 225 -9.65 8.06 -16.24
C ASN A 225 -9.63 7.34 -17.59
N ALA A 226 -10.31 6.20 -17.70
CA ALA A 226 -10.35 5.40 -18.93
C ALA A 226 -11.33 5.91 -20.01
N HIS A 227 -12.10 6.98 -19.74
CA HIS A 227 -13.15 7.49 -20.63
C HIS A 227 -12.89 8.90 -21.15
N GLN A 228 -11.86 9.60 -20.66
CA GLN A 228 -11.52 10.94 -21.13
C GLN A 228 -10.17 10.94 -21.86
N THR A 229 -10.05 11.79 -22.86
CA THR A 229 -8.82 12.01 -23.61
C THR A 229 -7.82 12.76 -22.72
N MET A 230 -6.62 12.22 -22.53
CA MET A 230 -5.54 12.95 -21.85
C MET A 230 -5.09 14.14 -22.71
N GLU A 231 -5.40 15.36 -22.28
CA GLU A 231 -4.99 16.59 -22.98
C GLU A 231 -3.50 16.94 -22.74
N LYS A 232 -2.93 16.48 -21.63
CA LYS A 232 -1.52 16.68 -21.27
C LYS A 232 -0.96 15.36 -20.73
N TRP A 233 0.30 15.03 -21.07
CA TRP A 233 1.02 13.90 -20.49
C TRP A 233 1.30 14.15 -19.01
N THR A 234 0.31 13.89 -18.16
CA THR A 234 0.42 13.95 -16.70
C THR A 234 0.09 12.57 -16.14
N ILE A 235 1.13 11.80 -15.84
CA ILE A 235 1.00 10.46 -15.26
C ILE A 235 0.51 10.60 -13.82
N ASP A 236 -0.50 9.83 -13.42
CA ASP A 236 -1.01 9.77 -12.05
C ASP A 236 -1.57 11.07 -11.45
N VAL A 237 -1.84 12.11 -12.26
CA VAL A 237 -2.40 13.39 -11.78
C VAL A 237 -3.90 13.45 -12.06
N GLY A 238 -4.68 13.80 -11.03
CA GLY A 238 -6.11 14.02 -11.11
C GLY A 238 -6.85 13.55 -9.85
N TRP A 239 -8.03 14.12 -9.62
CA TRP A 239 -8.86 13.80 -8.44
C TRP A 239 -9.17 12.31 -8.30
N ALA A 240 -9.36 11.59 -9.42
CA ALA A 240 -9.59 10.14 -9.39
C ALA A 240 -8.37 9.39 -8.79
N SER A 241 -7.16 9.71 -9.24
CA SER A 241 -5.90 9.15 -8.72
C SER A 241 -5.73 9.48 -7.23
N THR A 242 -5.98 10.73 -6.83
CA THR A 242 -5.93 11.18 -5.43
C THR A 242 -6.87 10.34 -4.55
N TRP A 243 -8.15 10.24 -4.91
CA TRP A 243 -9.14 9.52 -4.10
C TRP A 243 -8.88 8.02 -4.02
N VAL A 244 -8.38 7.40 -5.08
CA VAL A 244 -7.99 6.00 -5.04
C VAL A 244 -6.85 5.76 -4.05
N ARG A 245 -5.85 6.66 -4.02
CA ARG A 245 -4.73 6.56 -3.09
C ARG A 245 -5.16 6.81 -1.63
N VAL A 246 -6.02 7.79 -1.39
CA VAL A 246 -6.63 8.04 -0.06
C VAL A 246 -7.48 6.84 0.38
N GLY A 247 -8.32 6.31 -0.50
CA GLY A 247 -9.12 5.12 -0.20
C GLY A 247 -8.25 3.90 0.12
N ASN A 248 -7.16 3.71 -0.62
CA ASN A 248 -6.18 2.66 -0.36
C ASN A 248 -5.49 2.82 1.00
N GLU A 249 -5.14 4.05 1.38
CA GLU A 249 -4.58 4.36 2.71
C GLU A 249 -5.54 4.00 3.84
N TRP A 250 -6.82 4.38 3.73
CA TRP A 250 -7.82 4.07 4.75
C TRP A 250 -8.06 2.57 4.86
N LEU A 251 -8.16 1.89 3.72
CA LEU A 251 -8.27 0.45 3.68
C LEU A 251 -7.05 -0.21 4.33
N ALA A 252 -5.85 0.34 4.11
CA ALA A 252 -4.62 -0.13 4.73
C ALA A 252 -4.68 -0.12 6.25
N ALA A 253 -5.08 1.01 6.83
CA ALA A 253 -5.24 1.14 8.27
C ALA A 253 -6.31 0.18 8.81
N ILE A 254 -7.45 0.06 8.14
CA ILE A 254 -8.54 -0.84 8.54
C ILE A 254 -8.08 -2.30 8.54
N VAL A 255 -7.43 -2.75 7.46
CA VAL A 255 -6.93 -4.12 7.33
C VAL A 255 -5.90 -4.43 8.41
N TYR A 256 -4.97 -3.50 8.67
CA TYR A 256 -3.98 -3.65 9.73
C TYR A 256 -4.63 -3.79 11.11
N ILE A 257 -5.53 -2.87 11.46
CA ILE A 257 -6.25 -2.89 12.75
C ILE A 257 -7.04 -4.19 12.89
N TRP A 258 -7.72 -4.62 11.83
CA TRP A 258 -8.47 -5.87 11.80
C TRP A 258 -7.57 -7.09 12.03
N MET A 259 -6.40 -7.16 11.36
CA MET A 259 -5.46 -8.26 11.55
C MET A 259 -4.96 -8.37 13.00
N MET A 260 -4.82 -7.24 13.70
CA MET A 260 -4.43 -7.23 15.12
C MET A 260 -5.56 -7.66 16.06
N ILE A 261 -6.80 -7.25 15.77
CA ILE A 261 -7.95 -7.47 16.66
C ILE A 261 -8.59 -8.84 16.43
N ALA A 262 -8.63 -9.35 15.19
CA ALA A 262 -9.33 -10.59 14.84
C ALA A 262 -8.87 -11.82 15.66
N PRO A 263 -7.56 -12.05 15.93
CA PRO A 263 -7.12 -13.16 16.78
C PRO A 263 -7.61 -13.08 18.23
N ILE A 264 -7.87 -11.87 18.73
CA ILE A 264 -8.36 -11.65 20.10
C ILE A 264 -9.85 -11.99 20.18
N ILE A 265 -10.63 -11.49 19.21
CA ILE A 265 -12.06 -11.79 19.12
C ILE A 265 -12.29 -13.30 18.94
N TRP A 266 -11.46 -13.96 18.13
CA TRP A 266 -11.59 -15.40 17.94
C TRP A 266 -11.28 -16.20 19.20
N ARG A 267 -10.25 -15.81 19.96
CA ARG A 267 -9.90 -16.43 21.25
C ARG A 267 -10.98 -16.22 22.30
N SER A 268 -11.54 -15.02 22.44
CA SER A 268 -12.61 -14.77 23.41
C SER A 268 -13.88 -15.59 23.12
N ARG A 269 -14.22 -15.79 21.83
CA ARG A 269 -15.34 -16.63 21.41
C ARG A 269 -15.14 -18.12 21.73
N GLN A 270 -13.91 -18.63 21.63
CA GLN A 270 -13.60 -20.02 22.00
C GLN A 270 -13.68 -20.25 23.51
N VAL A 271 -13.20 -19.29 24.32
CA VAL A 271 -13.28 -19.38 25.79
C VAL A 271 -14.74 -19.29 26.27
N GLY A 272 -15.57 -18.42 25.68
CA GLY A 272 -16.98 -18.29 26.07
C GLY A 272 -17.90 -19.43 25.61
N SER A 273 -17.45 -20.34 24.75
CA SER A 273 -18.22 -21.52 24.31
C SER A 273 -17.81 -22.83 25.01
N SER A 274 -16.79 -22.78 25.88
CA SER A 274 -16.27 -23.92 26.64
C SER A 274 -16.64 -23.88 28.13
N THR A 275 -17.49 -22.93 28.51
CA THR A 275 -18.17 -22.77 29.81
C THR A 275 -19.66 -22.80 29.57
#